data_AF-A0AAU9VBG6-F1
#
_entry.id   AF-A0AAU9VBG6-F1
#
_cell.length_a   1.000
_cell.length_b   1.000
_cell.length_c   1.000
_cell.angle_alpha   90.00
_cell.angle_beta   90.00
_cell.angle_gamma   90.00
#
_symmetry.space_group_name_H-M   'P 1'
#
loop_
_entity.id
_entity.type
_entity.pdbx_description
1 polymer ?
#
loop_
_entity_poly.entity_id
_entity_poly.type
_entity_poly.pdbx_seq_one_letter_code
_entity_poly.pdbx_strand_id
1 'polypeptide(L)'
;MLRYSRSERVYVLVWLFIVPWKADSLGCALRSNGFQKGDRLGIWAHNCAGWAVALVAAARVGLISVLINPMYEKDELTFCIVFLFWR
;
A
#
# COMPACT_ATOMS: atom_id res chain seq x y z
N MET A 1 -32.46 21.27 -3.02
CA MET A 1 -31.39 22.27 -3.20
C MET A 1 -30.97 22.73 -1.81
N LEU A 2 -29.95 22.11 -1.20
CA LEU A 2 -29.52 22.45 0.17
C LEU A 2 -28.24 23.29 0.11
N ARG A 3 -28.33 24.50 0.68
CA ARG A 3 -27.21 25.45 0.85
C ARG A 3 -26.35 25.00 2.04
N TYR A 4 -25.05 24.85 1.82
CA TYR A 4 -24.08 24.53 2.87
C TYR A 4 -23.50 25.83 3.47
N SER A 5 -23.64 25.99 4.78
CA SER A 5 -23.19 27.16 5.54
C SER A 5 -21.68 27.09 5.82
N ARG A 6 -20.93 28.15 5.46
CA ARG A 6 -19.50 28.31 5.72
C ARG A 6 -19.25 28.59 7.21
N SER A 7 -19.10 27.56 8.04
CA SER A 7 -18.60 27.73 9.41
C SER A 7 -18.00 26.47 10.08
N GLU A 8 -17.85 25.35 9.37
CA GLU A 8 -17.22 24.16 9.95
C GLU A 8 -15.76 24.06 9.51
N ARG A 9 -14.83 24.06 10.46
CA ARG A 9 -13.45 23.62 10.17
C ARG A 9 -13.49 22.11 10.02
N VAL A 10 -13.57 21.65 8.78
CA VAL A 10 -13.46 20.23 8.43
C VAL A 10 -11.99 19.86 8.51
N TYR A 11 -11.62 19.13 9.55
CA TYR A 11 -10.29 18.54 9.67
C TYR A 11 -10.33 17.15 9.03
N VAL A 12 -9.68 16.99 7.86
CA VAL A 12 -9.39 15.66 7.31
C VAL A 12 -8.17 15.14 8.04
N LEU A 13 -8.39 14.24 9.00
CA LEU A 13 -7.31 13.53 9.66
C LEU A 13 -6.65 12.59 8.66
N VAL A 14 -5.53 12.99 8.08
CA VAL A 14 -4.66 12.03 7.39
C VAL A 14 -3.97 11.19 8.47
N TRP A 15 -3.94 9.88 8.26
CA TRP A 15 -3.35 8.80 9.07
C TRP A 15 -1.85 8.95 9.45
N LEU A 16 -1.29 10.16 9.43
CA LEU A 16 0.13 10.50 9.51
C LEU A 16 0.83 10.10 10.83
N PHE A 17 0.11 9.80 11.91
CA PHE A 17 0.74 9.51 13.20
C PHE A 17 0.86 8.03 13.57
N ILE A 18 0.03 7.12 13.01
CA ILE A 18 -0.01 5.69 13.43
C ILE A 18 0.74 4.75 12.46
N VAL A 19 0.81 5.13 11.18
CA VAL A 19 1.50 4.35 10.14
C VAL A 19 3.03 4.33 10.28
N PRO A 20 3.72 5.38 10.77
CA PRO A 20 5.17 5.44 10.66
C PRO A 20 5.90 4.26 11.30
N TRP A 21 5.65 3.97 12.58
CA TRP A 21 6.41 2.93 13.27
C TRP A 21 6.13 1.52 12.71
N LYS A 22 4.88 1.23 12.32
CA LYS A 22 4.53 -0.07 11.72
C LYS A 22 5.17 -0.22 10.35
N ALA A 23 5.16 0.85 9.55
CA ALA A 23 5.78 0.85 8.23
C ALA A 23 7.31 0.77 8.34
N ASP A 24 7.92 1.42 9.33
CA ASP A 24 9.37 1.31 9.59
C ASP A 24 9.75 -0.11 10.03
N SER A 25 8.99 -0.69 10.97
CA SER A 25 9.20 -2.06 11.42
C SER A 25 9.09 -3.07 10.27
N LEU A 26 8.05 -2.92 9.44
CA LEU A 26 7.86 -3.76 8.26
C LEU A 26 8.98 -3.53 7.23
N GLY A 27 9.41 -2.29 7.02
CA GLY A 27 10.53 -1.96 6.14
C GLY A 27 11.84 -2.60 6.60
N CYS A 28 12.14 -2.56 7.90
CA CYS A 28 13.28 -3.28 8.47
C CYS A 28 13.18 -4.78 8.21
N ALA A 29 12.02 -5.39 8.46
CA ALA A 29 11.79 -6.80 8.20
C ALA A 29 11.98 -7.16 6.72
N LEU A 30 11.47 -6.35 5.80
CA LEU A 30 11.65 -6.54 4.35
C LEU A 30 13.13 -6.52 3.98
N ARG A 31 13.91 -5.53 4.45
CA ARG A 31 15.37 -5.51 4.20
C ARG A 31 16.10 -6.70 4.81
N SER A 32 15.74 -7.10 6.02
CA SER A 32 16.32 -8.29 6.67
C SER A 32 16.01 -9.59 5.92
N ASN A 33 14.92 -9.63 5.17
CA ASN A 33 14.56 -10.75 4.28
C ASN A 33 15.21 -10.64 2.88
N GLY A 34 16.15 -9.71 2.67
CA GLY A 34 16.94 -9.63 1.45
C GLY A 34 16.34 -8.77 0.34
N PHE A 35 15.19 -8.12 0.57
CA PHE A 35 14.62 -7.18 -0.39
C PHE A 35 15.53 -5.96 -0.59
N GLN A 36 15.80 -5.63 -1.84
CA GLN A 36 16.67 -4.54 -2.26
C GLN A 36 15.89 -3.44 -2.95
N LYS A 37 16.47 -2.23 -2.98
CA LYS A 37 15.89 -1.11 -3.71
C LYS A 37 15.71 -1.49 -5.19
N GLY A 38 14.50 -1.27 -5.71
CA GLY A 38 14.12 -1.64 -7.07
C GLY A 38 13.40 -2.99 -7.19
N ASP A 39 13.43 -3.83 -6.14
CA ASP A 39 12.66 -5.07 -6.14
C ASP A 39 11.15 -4.78 -6.12
N ARG A 40 10.37 -5.68 -6.72
CA ARG A 40 8.92 -5.59 -6.79
C ARG A 40 8.28 -6.33 -5.63
N LEU A 41 7.34 -5.67 -4.95
CA LEU A 41 6.58 -6.25 -3.85
C LEU A 41 5.10 -6.32 -4.21
N GLY A 42 4.58 -7.54 -4.33
CA GLY A 42 3.16 -7.80 -4.54
C GLY A 42 2.38 -7.62 -3.24
N ILE A 43 1.44 -6.68 -3.21
CA ILE A 43 0.56 -6.45 -2.06
C ILE A 43 -0.84 -6.92 -2.44
N TRP A 44 -1.19 -8.11 -1.94
CA TRP A 44 -2.49 -8.73 -2.16
C TRP A 44 -3.32 -8.68 -0.88
N ALA A 45 -4.15 -7.64 -0.75
CA ALA A 45 -5.01 -7.45 0.42
C ALA A 45 -6.21 -6.54 0.08
N HIS A 46 -7.27 -6.63 0.88
CA HIS A 46 -8.39 -5.67 0.81
C HIS A 46 -7.94 -4.27 1.27
N ASN A 47 -8.80 -3.26 1.09
CA ASN A 47 -8.59 -1.91 1.60
C ASN A 47 -8.66 -1.89 3.14
N CYS A 48 -7.56 -2.30 3.77
CA CYS A 48 -7.38 -2.39 5.21
C CYS A 48 -6.12 -1.64 5.65
N ALA A 49 -5.98 -1.42 6.96
CA ALA A 49 -4.82 -0.72 7.50
C ALA A 49 -3.49 -1.41 7.15
N GLY A 50 -3.46 -2.74 7.08
CA GLY A 50 -2.28 -3.51 6.70
C GLY A 50 -1.79 -3.22 5.29
N TRP A 51 -2.72 -3.03 4.35
CA TRP A 51 -2.41 -2.65 2.97
C TRP A 51 -1.74 -1.28 2.89
N ALA A 52 -2.25 -0.30 3.62
CA ALA A 52 -1.65 1.04 3.69
C ALA A 52 -0.26 1.02 4.35
N VAL A 53 -0.09 0.23 5.42
CA VAL A 53 1.22 0.04 6.08
C VAL A 53 2.23 -0.58 5.12
N ALA A 54 1.85 -1.62 4.37
CA ALA A 54 2.73 -2.28 3.40
C ALA A 54 3.16 -1.32 2.27
N LEU A 55 2.25 -0.49 1.77
CA LEU A 55 2.56 0.54 0.79
C LEU A 55 3.61 1.54 1.27
N VAL A 56 3.44 2.06 2.49
CA VAL A 56 4.37 3.03 3.07
C VAL A 56 5.72 2.36 3.37
N ALA A 57 5.71 1.14 3.89
CA ALA A 57 6.93 0.37 4.15
C ALA A 57 7.74 0.16 2.87
N ALA A 58 7.09 -0.32 1.81
CA ALA A 58 7.68 -0.56 0.50
C ALA A 58 8.30 0.73 -0.07
N ALA A 59 7.56 1.83 -0.04
CA ALA A 59 8.06 3.13 -0.50
C ALA A 59 9.30 3.59 0.29
N ARG A 60 9.32 3.41 1.61
CA ARG A 60 10.44 3.80 2.47
C ARG A 60 11.71 2.99 2.23
N VAL A 61 11.58 1.71 1.88
CA VAL A 61 12.73 0.85 1.57
C VAL A 61 13.10 0.85 0.09
N GLY A 62 12.39 1.62 -0.74
CA GLY A 62 12.68 1.79 -2.16
C GLY A 62 12.22 0.62 -3.03
N LEU A 63 11.19 -0.11 -2.60
CA LEU A 63 10.55 -1.17 -3.38
C LEU A 63 9.49 -0.60 -4.32
N ILE A 64 9.24 -1.33 -5.40
CA ILE A 64 8.18 -1.06 -6.36
C ILE A 64 6.92 -1.83 -5.91
N SER A 65 5.92 -1.11 -5.42
CA SER A 65 4.66 -1.72 -4.98
C SER A 65 3.81 -2.15 -6.17
N VAL A 66 3.48 -3.44 -6.24
CA VAL A 66 2.52 -4.00 -7.21
C VAL A 66 1.24 -4.34 -6.45
N LEU A 67 0.20 -3.54 -6.69
CA LEU A 67 -1.08 -3.65 -5.98
C LEU A 67 -1.98 -4.69 -6.67
N ILE A 68 -2.40 -5.71 -5.94
CA ILE A 68 -3.22 -6.81 -6.48
C ILE A 68 -4.59 -6.79 -5.79
N ASN A 69 -5.66 -6.73 -6.59
CA ASN A 69 -7.02 -6.77 -6.07
C ASN A 69 -7.36 -8.19 -5.59
N PRO A 70 -7.79 -8.38 -4.32
CA PRO A 70 -8.29 -9.67 -3.82
C PRO A 70 -9.53 -10.20 -4.54
N MET A 71 -10.24 -9.35 -5.27
CA MET A 71 -11.43 -9.76 -6.03
C MET A 71 -11.12 -10.27 -7.44
N TYR A 72 -9.84 -10.29 -7.87
CA TYR A 72 -9.52 -10.85 -9.17
C TYR A 72 -9.86 -12.34 -9.25
N GLU A 73 -10.52 -12.72 -10.33
CA GLU A 73 -10.70 -14.13 -10.67
C GLU A 73 -9.38 -14.74 -11.14
N LYS A 74 -9.32 -16.08 -11.19
CA LYS A 74 -8.07 -16.82 -11.43
C LYS A 74 -7.31 -16.36 -12.67
N ASP A 75 -8.02 -16.10 -13.77
CA ASP A 75 -7.40 -15.71 -15.04
C ASP A 75 -6.87 -14.26 -15.00
N GLU A 76 -7.59 -13.36 -14.34
CA GLU A 76 -7.16 -11.97 -14.11
C GLU A 76 -5.95 -11.90 -13.18
N LEU A 77 -5.93 -12.72 -12.12
CA LEU A 77 -4.80 -12.83 -11.21
C LEU A 77 -3.56 -13.39 -11.91
N THR A 78 -3.75 -14.41 -12.75
CA THR A 78 -2.67 -15.01 -13.54
C THR A 78 -2.06 -13.98 -14.48
N PHE A 79 -2.90 -13.20 -15.19
CA PHE A 79 -2.43 -12.11 -16.02
C PHE A 79 -1.64 -11.07 -15.21
N CYS A 80 -2.16 -10.63 -14.07
CA CYS A 80 -1.48 -9.65 -13.22
C CYS A 80 -0.11 -10.14 -12.74
N ILE A 81 -0.01 -11.36 -12.23
CA ILE A 81 1.25 -11.92 -11.72
C ILE A 81 2.26 -12.12 -12.85
N VAL A 82 1.84 -12.66 -13.99
CA VAL A 82 2.76 -12.94 -15.10
C VAL A 82 3.20 -11.65 -15.80
N PHE A 83 2.30 -10.69 -15.95
CA PHE A 83 2.57 -9.50 -16.77
C PHE A 83 3.12 -8.31 -15.97
N LEU A 84 2.57 -8.01 -14.79
CA LEU A 84 2.97 -6.82 -14.01
C LEU A 84 4.19 -7.08 -13.13
N PHE A 85 4.43 -8.33 -12.75
CA PHE A 85 5.54 -8.66 -11.86
C PHE A 85 6.89 -8.81 -12.58
N TRP A 86 6.88 -9.22 -13.85
CA TRP A 86 8.08 -9.60 -14.60
C TRP A 86 8.52 -8.59 -15.68
N ARG A 87 7.77 -7.50 -15.88
CA ARG A 87 8.15 -6.36 -16.73
C ARG A 87 8.46 -5.14 -15.88
#